data_AF-A0A7C4IJW8-F1
#
_entry.id   AF-A0A7C4IJW8-F1
#
_cell.length_a   1.000
_cell.length_b   1.000
_cell.length_c   1.000
_cell.angle_alpha   90.00
_cell.angle_beta   90.00
_cell.angle_gamma   90.00
#
_symmetry.space_group_name_H-M   'P 1'
#
loop_
_entity.id
_entity.type
_entity.pdbx_description
1 polymer ?
#
loop_
_entity_poly.entity_id
_entity_poly.type
_entity_poly.pdbx_seq_one_letter_code
_entity_poly.pdbx_strand_id
1 'polypeptide(L)'
;MTRNASCWMGLCVGVWMVCAAGALAQAPVVPDPSIMLPLVPEAARAGPPAWCKPGTRITYFGMTASIPGERKQMVLDENGKWVDQATGQRYDEQDIPGAAGAGYNVLQVGYVDRDIVQISSRLYTVDTLRKTSTYSAGGGLVAHAGCAADYWIHPDVLKEVKEVNAAGVRILRMPYMLNGRVYKAIRFQNDNEKGYSAYVYDLESGRMIFHGSRTQGANVLTPPPAGGGAAGVGQGSTQIITGWIMDVRDIDVPWKDAPAPPWVGQFRQIRYEGVQSSLVAGAGEFGRGMVLTISPTARGANWLRFSAASTLQTPPGMPPEQGQSNGTSGQATIGGLWISPQAIAKLRQGQEIERNDLTQTATSVTEAGRGRLVISEVGRLHRLDFAYDPASGMLTSLTTVQQIGLGRITHNLRLAGQQ
;
A
#
# COMPACT_ATOMS: atom_id res chain seq x y z
N MET A 1 -33.16 6.76 2.46
CA MET A 1 -32.63 5.39 2.27
C MET A 1 -31.62 5.42 1.12
N THR A 2 -30.38 5.78 1.42
CA THR A 2 -29.26 5.78 0.47
C THR A 2 -28.00 5.58 1.32
N ARG A 3 -27.48 4.35 1.35
CA ARG A 3 -26.25 4.00 2.07
C ARG A 3 -25.06 4.42 1.19
N ASN A 4 -24.30 5.40 1.66
CA ASN A 4 -22.98 5.74 1.11
C ASN A 4 -22.02 4.57 1.37
N ALA A 5 -21.60 3.89 0.31
CA ALA A 5 -20.53 2.90 0.34
C ALA A 5 -19.20 3.63 0.07
N SER A 6 -18.46 3.94 1.13
CA SER A 6 -17.08 4.40 1.07
C SER A 6 -16.21 3.22 0.63
N CYS A 7 -15.91 3.12 -0.66
CA CYS A 7 -15.06 2.08 -1.22
C CYS A 7 -13.58 2.51 -1.10
N TRP A 8 -12.78 1.66 -0.47
CA TRP A 8 -11.37 1.87 -0.19
C TRP A 8 -10.55 1.90 -1.50
N MET A 9 -9.97 3.07 -1.82
CA MET A 9 -9.01 3.21 -2.92
C MET A 9 -7.64 2.64 -2.51
N GLY A 10 -7.34 1.43 -2.98
CA GLY A 10 -6.03 0.80 -2.85
C GLY A 10 -5.08 1.20 -3.98
N LEU A 11 -4.59 2.44 -3.99
CA LEU A 11 -3.34 2.92 -4.64
C LEU A 11 -3.25 4.46 -4.51
N CYS A 12 -3.33 4.98 -3.28
CA CYS A 12 -2.97 6.37 -3.01
C CYS A 12 -1.45 6.45 -2.81
N VAL A 13 -0.74 6.81 -3.88
CA VAL A 13 0.65 7.26 -3.81
C VAL A 13 0.65 8.61 -3.11
N GLY A 14 1.15 8.63 -1.88
CA GLY A 14 1.41 9.83 -1.12
C GLY A 14 2.11 9.45 0.17
N VAL A 15 3.28 10.03 0.39
CA VAL A 15 3.77 10.21 1.76
C VAL A 15 2.76 11.13 2.43
N TRP A 16 1.80 10.53 3.13
CA TRP A 16 0.90 11.22 4.04
C TRP A 16 0.94 10.52 5.38
N MET A 17 1.81 11.03 6.24
CA MET A 17 1.56 11.11 7.67
C MET A 17 0.57 12.28 7.85
N VAL A 18 -0.74 12.06 7.67
CA VAL A 18 -1.80 12.95 8.21
C VAL A 18 -3.07 12.12 8.48
N CYS A 19 -3.57 12.34 9.69
CA CYS A 19 -4.81 11.89 10.31
C CYS A 19 -6.01 11.72 9.37
N ALA A 20 -6.60 10.52 9.37
CA ALA A 20 -8.04 10.35 9.14
C ALA A 20 -8.72 10.20 10.51
N ALA A 21 -9.35 11.27 10.99
CA ALA A 21 -10.22 11.22 12.15
C ALA A 21 -11.53 10.49 11.80
N GLY A 22 -11.90 9.53 12.63
CA GLY A 22 -13.30 9.20 12.92
C GLY A 22 -14.12 8.51 11.82
N ALA A 23 -13.75 7.30 11.42
CA ALA A 23 -14.75 6.32 10.97
C ALA A 23 -14.92 5.27 12.08
N LEU A 24 -16.14 5.11 12.59
CA LEU A 24 -16.48 4.01 13.51
C LEU A 24 -16.05 2.70 12.86
N ALA A 25 -15.04 2.04 13.46
CA ALA A 25 -14.44 0.84 12.93
C ALA A 25 -15.49 -0.28 12.87
N GLN A 26 -16.01 -0.57 11.68
CA GLN A 26 -16.69 -1.83 11.43
C GLN A 26 -15.71 -2.98 11.74
N ALA A 27 -16.23 -4.09 12.27
CA ALA A 27 -15.42 -5.27 12.49
C ALA A 27 -14.71 -5.64 11.18
N PRO A 28 -13.40 -5.93 11.22
CA PRO A 28 -12.61 -6.21 10.04
C PRO A 28 -13.20 -7.42 9.31
N VAL A 29 -13.77 -7.20 8.12
CA VAL A 29 -14.27 -8.27 7.26
C VAL A 29 -13.06 -9.00 6.67
N VAL A 30 -13.01 -10.32 6.89
CA VAL A 30 -12.07 -11.20 6.22
C VAL A 30 -12.88 -12.27 5.47
N PRO A 31 -12.66 -12.46 4.16
CA PRO A 31 -11.63 -11.79 3.35
C PRO A 31 -11.91 -10.30 3.08
N ASP A 32 -10.85 -9.53 2.84
CA ASP A 32 -10.92 -8.14 2.44
C ASP A 32 -11.73 -8.01 1.14
N PRO A 33 -12.63 -7.01 1.05
CA PRO A 33 -13.48 -6.85 -0.12
C PRO A 33 -12.65 -6.53 -1.36
N SER A 34 -13.05 -7.11 -2.49
CA SER A 34 -12.55 -6.74 -3.82
C SER A 34 -13.60 -5.93 -4.56
N ILE A 35 -13.16 -4.89 -5.26
CA ILE A 35 -13.99 -4.09 -6.17
C ILE A 35 -14.53 -4.91 -7.35
N MET A 36 -13.91 -6.05 -7.64
CA MET A 36 -14.30 -6.92 -8.74
C MET A 36 -15.37 -7.94 -8.34
N LEU A 37 -15.48 -8.30 -7.06
CA LEU A 37 -16.44 -9.31 -6.60
C LEU A 37 -17.91 -8.98 -6.91
N PRO A 38 -18.38 -7.73 -6.87
CA PRO A 38 -19.74 -7.41 -7.34
C PRO A 38 -19.98 -7.75 -8.82
N LEU A 39 -18.93 -7.80 -9.63
CA LEU A 39 -19.00 -8.14 -11.06
C LEU A 39 -18.74 -9.63 -11.34
N VAL A 40 -17.97 -10.28 -10.47
CA VAL A 40 -17.58 -11.70 -10.59
C VAL A 40 -17.68 -12.45 -9.25
N PRO A 41 -18.89 -12.59 -8.69
CA PRO A 41 -19.07 -13.15 -7.34
C PRO A 41 -18.59 -14.62 -7.23
N GLU A 42 -18.59 -15.37 -8.32
CA GLU A 42 -18.10 -16.75 -8.38
C GLU A 42 -16.61 -16.86 -8.04
N ALA A 43 -15.84 -15.79 -8.27
CA ALA A 43 -14.41 -15.74 -7.96
C ALA A 43 -14.10 -15.89 -6.47
N ALA A 44 -15.06 -15.57 -5.59
CA ALA A 44 -14.92 -15.79 -4.16
C ALA A 44 -14.78 -17.28 -3.78
N ARG A 45 -15.21 -18.20 -4.65
CA ARG A 45 -15.25 -19.66 -4.40
C ARG A 45 -14.32 -20.47 -5.29
N ALA A 46 -13.63 -19.82 -6.24
CA ALA A 46 -12.85 -20.49 -7.27
C ALA A 46 -11.51 -21.09 -6.77
N GLY A 47 -11.04 -20.68 -5.59
CA GLY A 47 -9.70 -21.01 -5.13
C GLY A 47 -8.61 -20.21 -5.83
N PRO A 48 -7.34 -20.40 -5.44
CA PRO A 48 -6.22 -19.66 -6.01
C PRO A 48 -5.94 -20.11 -7.45
N PRO A 49 -5.58 -19.18 -8.36
CA PRO A 49 -4.99 -19.56 -9.64
C PRO A 49 -3.74 -20.44 -9.44
N ALA A 50 -3.46 -21.36 -10.35
CA ALA A 50 -2.36 -22.33 -10.21
C ALA A 50 -0.96 -21.71 -9.98
N TRP A 51 -0.74 -20.46 -10.41
CA TRP A 51 0.52 -19.75 -10.19
C TRP A 51 0.62 -19.10 -8.82
N CYS A 52 -0.48 -18.93 -8.08
CA CYS A 52 -0.53 -18.23 -6.81
C CYS A 52 -0.13 -19.18 -5.67
N LYS A 53 1.10 -19.03 -5.18
CA LYS A 53 1.66 -19.86 -4.10
C LYS A 53 2.53 -19.01 -3.15
N PRO A 54 2.82 -19.49 -1.93
CA PRO A 54 3.68 -18.77 -1.00
C PRO A 54 5.05 -18.50 -1.64
N GLY A 55 5.53 -17.26 -1.54
CA GLY A 55 6.75 -16.80 -2.18
C GLY A 55 6.55 -16.18 -3.57
N THR A 56 5.37 -16.27 -4.18
CA THR A 56 5.10 -15.54 -5.43
C THR A 56 5.15 -14.03 -5.21
N ARG A 57 5.96 -13.35 -6.01
CA ARG A 57 6.08 -11.90 -6.09
C ARG A 57 5.46 -11.39 -7.38
N ILE A 58 4.66 -10.32 -7.29
CA ILE A 58 4.13 -9.60 -8.43
C ILE A 58 4.57 -8.14 -8.33
N THR A 59 5.17 -7.61 -9.38
CA THR A 59 5.57 -6.20 -9.43
C THR A 59 4.72 -5.46 -10.45
N TYR A 60 4.04 -4.42 -10.00
CA TYR A 60 3.35 -3.45 -10.84
C TYR A 60 4.14 -2.15 -10.88
N PHE A 61 4.22 -1.52 -12.05
CA PHE A 61 4.60 -0.12 -12.15
C PHE A 61 3.34 0.73 -12.25
N GLY A 62 3.30 1.85 -11.55
CA GLY A 62 2.18 2.77 -11.55
C GLY A 62 2.63 4.22 -11.62
N MET A 63 1.79 5.05 -12.22
CA MET A 63 1.93 6.50 -12.26
C MET A 63 0.62 7.13 -11.79
N THR A 64 0.75 8.22 -11.05
CA THR A 64 -0.35 9.07 -10.63
C THR A 64 -0.06 10.52 -11.02
N ALA A 65 -1.10 11.27 -11.36
CA ALA A 65 -1.05 12.71 -11.51
C ALA A 65 -2.33 13.33 -10.96
N SER A 66 -2.18 14.48 -10.30
CA SER A 66 -3.26 15.40 -9.95
C SER A 66 -3.14 16.62 -10.86
N ILE A 67 -4.12 16.81 -11.72
CA ILE A 67 -4.21 17.94 -12.65
C ILE A 67 -5.18 18.95 -12.06
N PRO A 68 -4.74 20.15 -11.67
CA PRO A 68 -5.64 21.18 -11.17
C PRO A 68 -6.71 21.55 -12.22
N GLY A 69 -7.99 21.52 -11.86
CA GLY A 69 -9.07 22.01 -12.70
C GLY A 69 -9.08 23.55 -12.78
N GLU A 70 -8.60 24.19 -11.72
CA GLU A 70 -8.36 25.63 -11.62
C GLU A 70 -6.96 25.91 -11.10
N ARG A 71 -6.44 27.11 -11.35
CA ARG A 71 -5.11 27.51 -10.84
C ARG A 71 -5.16 27.98 -9.39
N LYS A 72 -6.30 28.52 -8.95
CA LYS A 72 -6.48 29.13 -7.65
C LYS A 72 -7.81 28.73 -7.04
N GLN A 73 -7.81 28.58 -5.72
CA GLN A 73 -9.01 28.38 -4.91
C GLN A 73 -9.03 29.38 -3.75
N MET A 74 -10.23 29.61 -3.23
CA MET A 74 -10.47 30.38 -2.02
C MET A 74 -10.44 29.44 -0.82
N VAL A 75 -9.56 29.70 0.14
CA VAL A 75 -9.47 28.94 1.39
C VAL A 75 -9.77 29.83 2.57
N LEU A 76 -10.42 29.27 3.59
CA LEU A 76 -10.76 30.01 4.80
C LEU A 76 -9.47 30.49 5.49
N ASP A 77 -9.38 31.78 5.74
CA ASP A 77 -8.26 32.44 6.40
C ASP A 77 -8.80 33.60 7.23
N GLU A 78 -8.55 33.61 8.53
CA GLU A 78 -8.97 34.68 9.44
C GLU A 78 -8.45 36.07 9.02
N ASN A 79 -7.32 36.11 8.30
CA ASN A 79 -6.71 37.32 7.76
C ASN A 79 -6.94 37.48 6.25
N GLY A 80 -7.85 36.69 5.68
CA GLY A 80 -8.17 36.66 4.27
C GLY A 80 -8.63 38.02 3.73
N LYS A 81 -8.25 38.29 2.48
CA LYS A 81 -8.56 39.53 1.74
C LYS A 81 -10.02 39.59 1.28
N TRP A 82 -10.67 38.45 1.21
CA TRP A 82 -12.03 38.31 0.73
C TRP A 82 -12.96 38.03 1.91
N VAL A 83 -14.13 38.66 1.93
CA VAL A 83 -15.13 38.49 2.99
C VAL A 83 -16.41 37.97 2.36
N ASP A 84 -16.90 36.83 2.83
CA ASP A 84 -18.26 36.42 2.57
C ASP A 84 -19.21 37.32 3.38
N GLN A 85 -20.01 38.12 2.68
CA GLN A 85 -20.93 39.07 3.31
C GLN A 85 -22.05 38.41 4.12
N ALA A 86 -22.41 37.15 3.81
CA ALA A 86 -23.48 36.45 4.50
C ALA A 86 -23.03 35.85 5.84
N THR A 87 -21.80 35.34 5.88
CA THR A 87 -21.26 34.61 7.04
C THR A 87 -20.22 35.41 7.83
N GLY A 88 -19.66 36.47 7.24
CA GLY A 88 -18.52 37.21 7.78
C GLY A 88 -17.19 36.45 7.70
N GLN A 89 -17.18 35.23 7.13
CA GLN A 89 -15.99 34.43 6.99
C GLN A 89 -15.02 35.07 6.00
N ARG A 90 -13.73 34.95 6.30
CA ARG A 90 -12.65 35.51 5.50
C ARG A 90 -11.94 34.42 4.72
N TYR A 91 -11.53 34.75 3.49
CA TYR A 91 -10.85 33.83 2.59
C TYR A 91 -9.63 34.49 1.97
N ASP A 92 -8.58 33.71 1.73
CA ASP A 92 -7.46 34.10 0.89
C ASP A 92 -7.34 33.18 -0.33
N GLU A 93 -6.58 33.63 -1.32
CA GLU A 93 -6.29 32.86 -2.52
C GLU A 93 -5.14 31.87 -2.26
N GLN A 94 -5.34 30.63 -2.65
CA GLN A 94 -4.30 29.61 -2.63
C GLN A 94 -4.15 29.00 -4.03
N ASP A 95 -2.90 28.88 -4.49
CA ASP A 95 -2.59 28.13 -5.69
C ASP A 95 -2.94 26.64 -5.47
N ILE A 96 -3.55 26.02 -6.47
CA ILE A 96 -3.86 24.59 -6.43
C ILE A 96 -2.66 23.84 -7.04
N PRO A 97 -1.84 23.13 -6.24
CA PRO A 97 -0.69 22.44 -6.76
C PRO A 97 -1.11 21.21 -7.59
N GLY A 98 -0.42 21.01 -8.72
CA GLY A 98 -0.39 19.72 -9.38
C GLY A 98 0.71 18.85 -8.77
N ALA A 99 0.48 17.55 -8.66
CA ALA A 99 1.47 16.59 -8.20
C ALA A 99 1.48 15.39 -9.14
N ALA A 100 2.65 14.84 -9.40
CA ALA A 100 2.77 13.59 -10.14
C ALA A 100 3.81 12.69 -9.47
N GLY A 101 3.62 11.39 -9.61
CA GLY A 101 4.50 10.39 -9.01
C GLY A 101 4.47 9.12 -9.82
N ALA A 102 5.57 8.39 -9.74
CA ALA A 102 5.68 7.05 -10.28
C ALA A 102 6.27 6.12 -9.21
N GLY A 103 5.91 4.84 -9.28
CA GLY A 103 6.37 3.88 -8.29
C GLY A 103 6.15 2.44 -8.70
N TYR A 104 6.81 1.55 -7.97
CA TYR A 104 6.56 0.12 -8.03
C TYR A 104 5.73 -0.30 -6.82
N ASN A 105 4.63 -1.02 -7.07
CA ASN A 105 3.95 -1.77 -6.03
C ASN A 105 4.38 -3.25 -6.15
N VAL A 106 5.12 -3.72 -5.15
CA VAL A 106 5.60 -5.10 -5.06
C VAL A 106 4.70 -5.84 -4.09
N LEU A 107 3.99 -6.82 -4.61
CA LEU A 107 3.14 -7.74 -3.85
C LEU A 107 3.91 -9.03 -3.61
N GLN A 108 3.80 -9.60 -2.42
CA GLN A 108 4.32 -10.90 -2.08
C GLN A 108 3.23 -11.75 -1.42
N VAL A 109 2.97 -12.92 -1.98
CA VAL A 109 2.07 -13.92 -1.39
C VAL A 109 2.79 -14.57 -0.21
N GLY A 110 2.34 -14.27 1.01
CA GLY A 110 2.91 -14.85 2.23
C GLY A 110 2.18 -16.12 2.67
N TYR A 111 0.91 -16.28 2.32
CA TYR A 111 0.13 -17.49 2.57
C TYR A 111 -1.00 -17.60 1.56
N VAL A 112 -1.40 -18.83 1.22
CA VAL A 112 -2.57 -19.10 0.40
C VAL A 112 -3.15 -20.46 0.75
N ASP A 113 -4.47 -20.56 0.77
CA ASP A 113 -5.22 -21.81 0.79
C ASP A 113 -6.38 -21.75 -0.20
N ARG A 114 -7.37 -22.64 -0.04
CA ARG A 114 -8.53 -22.69 -0.93
C ARG A 114 -9.38 -21.42 -0.87
N ASP A 115 -9.50 -20.79 0.29
CA ASP A 115 -10.49 -19.73 0.50
C ASP A 115 -9.83 -18.35 0.46
N ILE A 116 -8.60 -18.24 0.95
CA ILE A 116 -7.92 -16.96 1.11
C ILE A 116 -6.50 -16.93 0.58
N VAL A 117 -6.03 -15.71 0.36
CA VAL A 117 -4.64 -15.37 0.08
C VAL A 117 -4.24 -14.18 0.95
N GLN A 118 -3.11 -14.30 1.63
CA GLN A 118 -2.48 -13.19 2.33
C GLN A 118 -1.38 -12.61 1.46
N ILE A 119 -1.42 -11.29 1.29
CA ILE A 119 -0.47 -10.52 0.48
C ILE A 119 0.14 -9.44 1.35
N SER A 120 1.47 -9.35 1.37
CA SER A 120 2.17 -8.14 1.82
C SER A 120 2.51 -7.27 0.61
N SER A 121 2.32 -5.96 0.74
CA SER A 121 2.61 -4.98 -0.31
C SER A 121 3.72 -4.04 0.13
N ARG A 122 4.63 -3.70 -0.78
CA ARG A 122 5.63 -2.63 -0.60
C ARG A 122 5.54 -1.64 -1.75
N LEU A 123 5.43 -0.37 -1.43
CA LEU A 123 5.48 0.72 -2.38
C LEU A 123 6.88 1.31 -2.42
N TYR A 124 7.47 1.36 -3.61
CA TYR A 124 8.71 2.06 -3.89
C TYR A 124 8.42 3.24 -4.79
N THR A 125 8.76 4.46 -4.36
CA THR A 125 8.66 5.64 -5.22
C THR A 125 9.91 5.75 -6.09
N VAL A 126 9.71 6.21 -7.32
CA VAL A 126 10.78 6.33 -8.31
C VAL A 126 11.14 7.79 -8.52
N ASP A 127 12.43 8.10 -8.39
CA ASP A 127 13.02 9.32 -8.92
C ASP A 127 13.45 9.03 -10.36
N THR A 128 12.66 9.53 -11.32
CA THR A 128 12.87 9.30 -12.75
C THR A 128 14.11 10.01 -13.29
N LEU A 129 14.53 11.11 -12.65
CA LEU A 129 15.74 11.85 -13.04
C LEU A 129 17.00 11.09 -12.63
N ARG A 130 17.00 10.55 -11.40
CA ARG A 130 18.14 9.80 -10.85
C ARG A 130 18.11 8.31 -11.18
N LYS A 131 17.00 7.81 -11.74
CA LYS A 131 16.75 6.39 -12.02
C LYS A 131 16.97 5.53 -10.77
N THR A 132 16.42 6.00 -9.65
CA THR A 132 16.52 5.34 -8.34
C THR A 132 15.14 5.11 -7.76
N SER A 133 14.99 4.05 -6.98
CA SER A 133 13.80 3.84 -6.16
C SER A 133 14.12 3.97 -4.68
N THR A 134 13.12 4.34 -3.88
CA THR A 134 13.19 4.33 -2.42
C THR A 134 11.93 3.69 -1.86
N TYR A 135 12.07 2.84 -0.85
CA TYR A 135 10.93 2.35 -0.09
C TYR A 135 10.14 3.54 0.46
N SER A 136 8.81 3.52 0.30
CA SER A 136 7.92 4.58 0.78
C SER A 136 6.99 4.07 1.87
N ALA A 137 6.29 2.98 1.61
CA ALA A 137 5.30 2.44 2.54
C ALA A 137 5.13 0.93 2.36
N GLY A 138 4.60 0.29 3.40
CA GLY A 138 4.27 -1.13 3.43
C GLY A 138 2.84 -1.32 3.90
N GLY A 139 2.26 -2.46 3.54
CA GLY A 139 0.90 -2.82 3.92
C GLY A 139 0.62 -4.28 3.57
N GLY A 140 -0.66 -4.61 3.52
CA GLY A 140 -1.09 -5.91 3.03
C GLY A 140 -2.57 -6.14 3.25
N LEU A 141 -3.04 -7.26 2.74
CA LEU A 141 -4.45 -7.65 2.76
C LEU A 141 -4.60 -9.16 2.81
N VAL A 142 -5.76 -9.62 3.26
CA VAL A 142 -6.17 -11.03 3.23
C VAL A 142 -7.42 -11.13 2.37
N ALA A 143 -7.31 -11.49 1.10
CA ALA A 143 -8.43 -11.52 0.16
C ALA A 143 -8.87 -12.94 -0.19
N HIS A 144 -9.96 -13.04 -0.95
CA HIS A 144 -10.38 -14.30 -1.56
C HIS A 144 -9.28 -14.83 -2.47
N ALA A 145 -8.96 -16.13 -2.35
CA ALA A 145 -7.88 -16.75 -3.13
C ALA A 145 -8.09 -16.61 -4.65
N GLY A 146 -9.35 -16.71 -5.10
CA GLY A 146 -9.73 -16.55 -6.51
C GLY A 146 -9.93 -15.12 -6.98
N CYS A 147 -9.89 -14.13 -6.10
CA CYS A 147 -10.07 -12.71 -6.46
C CYS A 147 -9.41 -11.80 -5.41
N ALA A 148 -8.12 -11.50 -5.59
CA ALA A 148 -7.39 -10.69 -4.62
C ALA A 148 -7.38 -9.22 -4.99
N ALA A 149 -8.24 -8.45 -4.32
CA ALA A 149 -8.50 -7.05 -4.64
C ALA A 149 -8.75 -6.90 -6.16
N ASP A 150 -7.98 -6.07 -6.84
CA ASP A 150 -7.96 -5.88 -8.28
C ASP A 150 -6.82 -6.64 -8.98
N TYR A 151 -5.90 -7.26 -8.24
CA TYR A 151 -4.66 -7.82 -8.78
C TYR A 151 -4.85 -9.07 -9.64
N TRP A 152 -5.86 -9.90 -9.35
CA TRP A 152 -6.23 -11.03 -10.20
C TRP A 152 -7.66 -11.49 -9.95
N ILE A 153 -8.19 -12.20 -10.94
CA ILE A 153 -9.43 -12.98 -10.87
C ILE A 153 -9.10 -14.37 -11.44
N HIS A 154 -9.63 -15.44 -10.86
CA HIS A 154 -9.37 -16.80 -11.31
C HIS A 154 -9.63 -16.95 -12.82
N PRO A 155 -8.70 -17.51 -13.61
CA PRO A 155 -8.81 -17.52 -15.07
C PRO A 155 -10.06 -18.26 -15.57
N ASP A 156 -10.48 -19.32 -14.88
CA ASP A 156 -11.71 -20.02 -15.25
C ASP A 156 -12.97 -19.19 -14.98
N VAL A 157 -12.97 -18.32 -13.96
CA VAL A 157 -14.08 -17.40 -13.74
C VAL A 157 -14.11 -16.34 -14.84
N LEU A 158 -12.95 -15.79 -15.23
CA LEU A 158 -12.85 -14.81 -16.30
C LEU A 158 -13.38 -15.34 -17.65
N LYS A 159 -13.18 -16.64 -17.94
CA LYS A 159 -13.69 -17.27 -19.17
C LYS A 159 -15.21 -17.23 -19.27
N GLU A 160 -15.91 -17.34 -18.13
CA GLU A 160 -17.37 -17.36 -18.05
C GLU A 160 -18.00 -15.96 -18.03
N VAL A 161 -17.21 -14.90 -17.82
CA VAL A 161 -17.73 -13.53 -17.76
C VAL A 161 -18.32 -13.13 -19.12
N LYS A 162 -19.59 -12.77 -19.14
CA LYS A 162 -20.27 -12.30 -20.36
C LYS A 162 -19.78 -10.92 -20.76
N GLU A 163 -19.63 -10.71 -22.06
CA GLU A 163 -19.38 -9.36 -22.57
C GLU A 163 -20.60 -8.48 -22.36
N VAL A 164 -20.34 -7.21 -22.03
CA VAL A 164 -21.35 -6.20 -21.78
C VAL A 164 -20.95 -4.95 -22.54
N ASN A 165 -21.89 -4.35 -23.24
CA ASN A 165 -21.73 -3.05 -23.87
C ASN A 165 -22.97 -2.21 -23.60
N ALA A 166 -23.00 -1.58 -22.42
CA ALA A 166 -24.11 -0.77 -21.96
C ALA A 166 -23.62 0.62 -21.55
N ALA A 167 -24.53 1.58 -21.41
CA ALA A 167 -24.17 2.90 -20.89
C ALA A 167 -23.53 2.75 -19.50
N GLY A 168 -22.35 3.36 -19.31
CA GLY A 168 -21.65 3.34 -18.04
C GLY A 168 -20.76 2.13 -17.79
N VAL A 169 -20.98 0.97 -18.44
CA VAL A 169 -20.23 -0.27 -18.18
C VAL A 169 -19.93 -1.01 -19.47
N ARG A 170 -18.66 -1.39 -19.64
CA ARG A 170 -18.21 -2.21 -20.77
C ARG A 170 -17.32 -3.35 -20.28
N ILE A 171 -17.65 -4.57 -20.69
CA ILE A 171 -16.83 -5.77 -20.50
C ILE A 171 -16.60 -6.38 -21.87
N LEU A 172 -15.35 -6.49 -22.30
CA LEU A 172 -15.04 -6.97 -23.65
C LEU A 172 -13.74 -7.78 -23.68
N ARG A 173 -13.67 -8.80 -24.54
CA ARG A 173 -12.44 -9.53 -24.82
C ARG A 173 -11.70 -8.85 -25.97
N MET A 174 -10.38 -8.76 -25.84
CA MET A 174 -9.53 -8.13 -26.85
C MET A 174 -8.10 -8.67 -26.79
N PRO A 175 -7.36 -8.65 -27.92
CA PRO A 175 -5.91 -8.69 -27.84
C PRO A 175 -5.42 -7.43 -27.11
N TYR A 176 -4.47 -7.59 -26.20
CA TYR A 176 -3.86 -6.47 -25.48
C TYR A 176 -2.34 -6.55 -25.57
N MET A 177 -1.70 -5.54 -26.18
CA MET A 177 -0.24 -5.47 -26.29
C MET A 177 0.34 -4.81 -25.03
N LEU A 178 1.25 -5.50 -24.35
CA LEU A 178 2.00 -4.96 -23.22
C LEU A 178 3.42 -5.53 -23.22
N ASN A 179 4.43 -4.66 -23.12
CA ASN A 179 5.85 -5.03 -23.09
C ASN A 179 6.27 -5.98 -24.24
N GLY A 180 5.75 -5.74 -25.46
CA GLY A 180 6.05 -6.55 -26.64
C GLY A 180 5.35 -7.92 -26.69
N ARG A 181 4.48 -8.24 -25.71
CA ARG A 181 3.64 -9.45 -25.70
C ARG A 181 2.18 -9.09 -25.96
N VAL A 182 1.53 -9.85 -26.84
CA VAL A 182 0.08 -9.80 -27.03
C VAL A 182 -0.59 -10.80 -26.09
N TYR A 183 -1.47 -10.31 -25.23
CA TYR A 183 -2.29 -11.10 -24.32
C TYR A 183 -3.67 -11.32 -24.92
N LYS A 184 -4.27 -12.49 -24.67
CA LYS A 184 -5.72 -12.69 -24.81
C LYS A 184 -6.34 -12.16 -23.54
N ALA A 185 -6.98 -11.00 -23.60
CA ALA A 185 -7.39 -10.29 -22.42
C ALA A 185 -8.90 -10.07 -22.35
N ILE A 186 -9.39 -9.80 -21.15
CA ILE A 186 -10.71 -9.26 -20.88
C ILE A 186 -10.57 -7.94 -20.13
N ARG A 187 -11.30 -6.93 -20.58
CA ARG A 187 -11.29 -5.59 -20.04
C ARG A 187 -12.62 -5.28 -19.38
N PHE A 188 -12.59 -4.92 -18.10
CA PHE A 188 -13.70 -4.34 -17.36
C PHE A 188 -13.51 -2.83 -17.35
N GLN A 189 -14.53 -2.07 -17.76
CA GLN A 189 -14.49 -0.63 -17.82
C GLN A 189 -15.78 -0.03 -17.27
N ASN A 190 -15.64 1.00 -16.45
CA ASN A 190 -16.72 1.89 -16.04
C ASN A 190 -16.37 3.31 -16.51
N ASP A 191 -17.32 4.00 -17.13
CA ASP A 191 -17.13 5.36 -17.63
C ASP A 191 -18.43 6.16 -17.46
N ASN A 192 -18.39 7.17 -16.60
CA ASN A 192 -19.52 8.05 -16.35
C ASN A 192 -19.03 9.49 -16.07
N GLU A 193 -19.97 10.41 -15.87
CA GLU A 193 -19.69 11.84 -15.64
C GLU A 193 -18.74 12.09 -14.45
N LYS A 194 -18.71 11.20 -13.46
CA LYS A 194 -17.92 11.35 -12.23
C LYS A 194 -16.53 10.72 -12.34
N GLY A 195 -16.30 9.85 -13.32
CA GLY A 195 -15.01 9.19 -13.45
C GLY A 195 -14.97 8.02 -14.41
N TYR A 196 -13.77 7.51 -14.56
CA TYR A 196 -13.44 6.39 -15.43
C TYR A 196 -12.59 5.40 -14.64
N SER A 197 -12.82 4.11 -14.83
CA SER A 197 -11.91 3.06 -14.41
C SER A 197 -11.87 1.93 -15.43
N ALA A 198 -10.71 1.32 -15.59
CA ALA A 198 -10.51 0.19 -16.46
C ALA A 198 -9.50 -0.79 -15.87
N TYR A 199 -9.84 -2.06 -15.88
CA TYR A 199 -9.00 -3.18 -15.45
C TYR A 199 -8.93 -4.18 -16.59
N VAL A 200 -7.72 -4.58 -16.97
CA VAL A 200 -7.48 -5.56 -18.02
C VAL A 200 -6.82 -6.76 -17.40
N TYR A 201 -7.40 -7.94 -17.60
CA TYR A 201 -6.90 -9.21 -17.10
C TYR A 201 -6.48 -10.11 -18.25
N ASP A 202 -5.37 -10.81 -18.08
CA ASP A 202 -4.97 -11.91 -18.95
C ASP A 202 -5.91 -13.12 -18.72
N LEU A 203 -6.54 -13.63 -19.78
CA LEU A 203 -7.48 -14.75 -19.71
C LEU A 203 -6.80 -16.08 -19.38
N GLU A 204 -5.50 -16.21 -19.63
CA GLU A 204 -4.74 -17.43 -19.35
C GLU A 204 -4.39 -17.53 -17.86
N SER A 205 -3.74 -16.49 -17.32
CA SER A 205 -3.28 -16.49 -15.92
C SER A 205 -4.29 -15.90 -14.93
N GLY A 206 -5.22 -15.07 -15.38
CA GLY A 206 -6.14 -14.33 -14.52
C GLY A 206 -5.55 -13.08 -13.87
N ARG A 207 -4.28 -12.75 -14.15
CA ARG A 207 -3.60 -11.59 -13.57
C ARG A 207 -4.08 -10.30 -14.20
N MET A 208 -4.21 -9.25 -13.40
CA MET A 208 -4.34 -7.90 -13.92
C MET A 208 -3.06 -7.53 -14.65
N ILE A 209 -3.18 -7.15 -15.92
CA ILE A 209 -2.03 -6.70 -16.72
C ILE A 209 -2.02 -5.18 -16.88
N PHE A 210 -3.16 -4.52 -16.73
CA PHE A 210 -3.29 -3.08 -16.79
C PHE A 210 -4.44 -2.57 -15.92
N HIS A 211 -4.23 -1.40 -15.31
CA HIS A 211 -5.26 -0.60 -14.66
C HIS A 211 -5.12 0.87 -15.07
N GLY A 212 -6.25 1.54 -15.27
CA GLY A 212 -6.28 3.00 -15.39
C GLY A 212 -7.54 3.57 -14.76
N SER A 213 -7.43 4.74 -14.14
CA SER A 213 -8.57 5.46 -13.58
C SER A 213 -8.42 6.96 -13.69
N ARG A 214 -9.57 7.65 -13.67
CA ARG A 214 -9.71 9.10 -13.60
C ARG A 214 -10.82 9.43 -12.62
N THR A 215 -10.52 10.21 -11.61
CA THR A 215 -11.49 10.70 -10.62
C THR A 215 -11.47 12.22 -10.59
N GLN A 216 -12.63 12.85 -10.75
CA GLN A 216 -12.77 14.29 -10.64
C GLN A 216 -13.03 14.69 -9.18
N GLY A 217 -12.21 15.59 -8.65
CA GLY A 217 -12.42 16.18 -7.32
C GLY A 217 -13.62 17.12 -7.29
N ALA A 218 -14.10 17.41 -6.08
CA ALA A 218 -15.20 18.35 -5.87
C ALA A 218 -14.86 19.75 -6.42
N ASN A 219 -15.89 20.47 -6.87
CA ASN A 219 -15.74 21.85 -7.29
C ASN A 219 -15.13 22.71 -6.18
N VAL A 220 -14.35 23.71 -6.59
CA VAL A 220 -13.68 24.64 -5.67
C VAL A 220 -14.24 26.04 -5.83
N LEU A 221 -14.26 26.79 -4.74
CA LEU A 221 -14.59 28.20 -4.78
C LEU A 221 -13.40 28.94 -5.40
N THR A 222 -13.63 29.74 -6.44
CA THR A 222 -12.56 30.47 -7.14
C THR A 222 -12.66 31.96 -6.88
N PRO A 223 -11.53 32.69 -6.95
CA PRO A 223 -11.55 34.15 -6.90
C PRO A 223 -12.44 34.74 -8.01
N PRO A 224 -13.01 35.94 -7.81
CA PRO A 224 -13.83 36.59 -8.83
C PRO A 224 -13.05 36.82 -10.13
N PRO A 225 -13.67 36.57 -11.31
CA PRO A 225 -13.07 36.95 -12.58
C PRO A 225 -12.81 38.46 -12.60
N ALA A 226 -11.58 38.88 -12.93
CA ALA A 226 -11.11 40.28 -12.96
C ALA A 226 -10.90 40.98 -11.60
N GLY A 227 -10.76 40.25 -10.49
CA GLY A 227 -10.24 40.80 -9.22
C GLY A 227 -11.23 41.61 -8.38
N GLY A 228 -12.53 41.55 -8.70
CA GLY A 228 -13.60 42.11 -7.89
C GLY A 228 -14.95 41.44 -8.20
N GLY A 229 -15.87 41.41 -7.22
CA GLY A 229 -17.20 40.82 -7.37
C GLY A 229 -17.39 39.51 -6.60
N ALA A 230 -18.36 38.71 -7.03
CA ALA A 230 -18.70 37.44 -6.38
C ALA A 230 -17.70 36.33 -6.75
N ALA A 231 -17.43 35.45 -5.80
CA ALA A 231 -16.63 34.25 -6.04
C ALA A 231 -17.28 33.36 -7.11
N GLY A 232 -16.44 32.72 -7.92
CA GLY A 232 -16.87 31.73 -8.91
C GLY A 232 -16.86 30.32 -8.34
N VAL A 233 -17.38 29.36 -9.12
CA VAL A 233 -17.23 27.93 -8.84
C VAL A 233 -16.48 27.32 -10.01
N GLY A 234 -15.29 26.81 -9.73
CA GLY A 234 -14.44 26.17 -10.72
C GLY A 234 -14.32 24.67 -10.50
N GLN A 235 -13.71 23.99 -11.46
CA GLN A 235 -13.55 22.53 -11.41
C GLN A 235 -12.48 22.13 -10.38
N GLY A 236 -12.74 21.04 -9.65
CA GLY A 236 -11.73 20.45 -8.76
C GLY A 236 -10.55 19.86 -9.51
N SER A 237 -9.54 19.38 -8.78
CA SER A 237 -8.43 18.64 -9.39
C SER A 237 -8.88 17.27 -9.93
N THR A 238 -8.40 16.88 -11.10
CA THR A 238 -8.58 15.54 -11.65
C THR A 238 -7.40 14.65 -11.25
N GLN A 239 -7.66 13.55 -10.55
CA GLN A 239 -6.66 12.51 -10.31
C GLN A 239 -6.69 11.48 -11.44
N ILE A 240 -5.54 11.19 -12.02
CA ILE A 240 -5.34 10.17 -13.05
C ILE A 240 -4.35 9.14 -12.53
N ILE A 241 -4.70 7.87 -12.63
CA ILE A 241 -3.83 6.75 -12.27
C ILE A 241 -3.72 5.83 -13.48
N THR A 242 -2.51 5.34 -13.75
CA THR A 242 -2.27 4.26 -14.71
C THR A 242 -1.25 3.30 -14.14
N GLY A 243 -1.37 2.01 -14.44
CA GLY A 243 -0.41 1.01 -14.00
C GLY A 243 -0.51 -0.27 -14.79
N TRP A 244 0.57 -1.03 -14.79
CA TRP A 244 0.67 -2.29 -15.51
C TRP A 244 1.64 -3.24 -14.85
N ILE A 245 1.46 -4.53 -15.15
CA ILE A 245 2.32 -5.57 -14.62
C ILE A 245 3.71 -5.49 -15.26
N MET A 246 4.75 -5.64 -14.44
CA MET A 246 6.15 -5.63 -14.88
C MET A 246 6.77 -7.03 -14.80
N ASP A 247 6.53 -7.73 -13.70
CA ASP A 247 7.17 -9.02 -13.42
C ASP A 247 6.28 -9.88 -12.50
N VAL A 248 6.40 -11.20 -12.67
CA VAL A 248 5.91 -12.20 -11.74
C VAL A 248 7.02 -13.21 -11.53
N ARG A 249 7.45 -13.40 -10.29
CA ARG A 249 8.56 -14.29 -9.94
C ARG A 249 8.22 -15.14 -8.73
N ASP A 250 8.58 -16.41 -8.77
CA ASP A 250 8.56 -17.26 -7.59
C ASP A 250 9.85 -17.06 -6.81
N ILE A 251 9.75 -16.54 -5.59
CA ILE A 251 10.87 -16.41 -4.67
C ILE A 251 10.94 -17.67 -3.82
N ASP A 252 12.12 -18.28 -3.77
CA ASP A 252 12.36 -19.43 -2.89
C ASP A 252 12.60 -18.94 -1.46
N VAL A 253 11.52 -18.59 -0.77
CA VAL A 253 11.56 -18.18 0.63
C VAL A 253 11.89 -19.42 1.48
N PRO A 254 13.05 -19.49 2.16
CA PRO A 254 13.54 -20.74 2.78
C PRO A 254 12.65 -21.31 3.89
N TRP A 255 11.74 -20.49 4.43
CA TRP A 255 10.84 -20.83 5.53
C TRP A 255 9.37 -20.88 5.11
N LYS A 256 9.06 -20.82 3.81
CA LYS A 256 7.68 -20.73 3.31
C LYS A 256 6.77 -21.88 3.72
N ASP A 257 7.30 -23.04 4.08
CA ASP A 257 6.54 -24.22 4.46
C ASP A 257 6.55 -24.46 5.98
N ALA A 258 7.20 -23.58 6.75
CA ALA A 258 7.28 -23.72 8.20
C ALA A 258 6.04 -23.11 8.87
N PRO A 259 5.44 -23.78 9.88
CA PRO A 259 4.24 -23.29 10.53
C PRO A 259 4.52 -22.02 11.35
N ALA A 260 3.49 -21.21 11.55
CA ALA A 260 3.57 -20.08 12.47
C ALA A 260 3.85 -20.55 13.91
N PRO A 261 4.67 -19.81 14.67
CA PRO A 261 4.86 -20.08 16.09
C PRO A 261 3.55 -20.00 16.88
N PRO A 262 3.35 -20.80 17.94
CA PRO A 262 2.11 -20.82 18.72
C PRO A 262 1.66 -19.45 19.24
N TRP A 263 2.60 -18.56 19.57
CA TRP A 263 2.30 -17.23 20.11
C TRP A 263 1.53 -16.35 19.11
N VAL A 264 1.67 -16.57 17.80
CA VAL A 264 0.95 -15.83 16.75
C VAL A 264 -0.56 -16.01 16.91
N GLY A 265 -0.98 -17.20 17.34
CA GLY A 265 -2.39 -17.52 17.60
C GLY A 265 -2.96 -16.89 18.88
N GLN A 266 -2.12 -16.38 19.77
CA GLN A 266 -2.51 -16.10 21.17
C GLN A 266 -2.39 -14.64 21.58
N PHE A 267 -1.49 -13.87 20.98
CA PHE A 267 -1.27 -12.49 21.41
C PHE A 267 -2.48 -11.58 21.12
N ARG A 268 -2.66 -10.57 21.96
CA ARG A 268 -3.64 -9.49 21.84
C ARG A 268 -2.98 -8.20 21.37
N GLN A 269 -1.74 -7.96 21.80
CA GLN A 269 -1.00 -6.77 21.46
C GLN A 269 0.50 -7.04 21.43
N ILE A 270 1.20 -6.45 20.46
CA ILE A 270 2.66 -6.31 20.45
C ILE A 270 2.98 -4.82 20.45
N ARG A 271 3.91 -4.40 21.30
CA ARG A 271 4.34 -3.01 21.41
C ARG A 271 5.82 -2.91 21.08
N TYR A 272 6.15 -2.02 20.16
CA TYR A 272 7.51 -1.59 19.87
C TYR A 272 7.70 -0.14 20.30
N GLU A 273 8.89 0.18 20.81
CA GLU A 273 9.28 1.52 21.21
C GLU A 273 10.65 1.87 20.64
N GLY A 274 10.89 3.15 20.41
CA GLY A 274 12.19 3.65 19.99
C GLY A 274 12.12 5.08 19.49
N VAL A 275 12.86 5.39 18.43
CA VAL A 275 13.08 6.77 17.99
C VAL A 275 12.96 6.88 16.47
N GLN A 276 12.32 7.95 16.01
CA GLN A 276 12.49 8.47 14.67
C GLN A 276 13.53 9.60 14.68
N SER A 277 14.67 9.37 14.05
CA SER A 277 15.68 10.39 13.81
C SER A 277 15.53 10.99 12.42
N SER A 278 15.65 12.31 12.32
CA SER A 278 15.77 13.05 11.06
C SER A 278 17.10 13.79 11.06
N LEU A 279 17.97 13.46 10.12
CA LEU A 279 19.22 14.15 9.88
C LEU A 279 19.05 15.04 8.65
N VAL A 280 19.25 16.34 8.80
CA VAL A 280 19.26 17.30 7.69
C VAL A 280 20.64 17.91 7.58
N ALA A 281 21.23 17.84 6.39
CA ALA A 281 22.54 18.43 6.13
C ALA A 281 22.56 19.92 6.52
N GLY A 282 23.50 20.31 7.39
CA GLY A 282 23.64 21.67 7.91
C GLY A 282 22.80 22.00 9.16
N ALA A 283 21.70 21.28 9.43
CA ALA A 283 20.84 21.51 10.60
C ALA A 283 21.05 20.49 11.73
N GLY A 284 21.73 19.36 11.46
CA GLY A 284 22.02 18.32 12.46
C GLY A 284 20.95 17.24 12.54
N GLU A 285 21.07 16.37 13.55
CA GLU A 285 20.15 15.26 13.81
C GLU A 285 19.13 15.64 14.89
N PHE A 286 17.86 15.35 14.64
CA PHE A 286 16.76 15.54 15.57
C PHE A 286 15.98 14.24 15.75
N GLY A 287 15.82 13.80 17.00
CA GLY A 287 15.13 12.56 17.36
C GLY A 287 13.79 12.82 18.04
N ARG A 288 12.77 12.04 17.67
CA ARG A 288 11.43 12.01 18.29
C ARG A 288 11.13 10.61 18.79
N GLY A 289 10.69 10.48 20.05
CA GLY A 289 10.26 9.19 20.60
C GLY A 289 9.07 8.63 19.81
N MET A 290 9.09 7.33 19.52
CA MET A 290 8.09 6.65 18.71
C MET A 290 7.61 5.37 19.39
N VAL A 291 6.30 5.14 19.37
CA VAL A 291 5.66 3.90 19.81
C VAL A 291 4.88 3.32 18.64
N LEU A 292 4.98 2.01 18.44
CA LEU A 292 4.18 1.25 17.49
C LEU A 292 3.43 0.14 18.23
N THR A 293 2.12 0.15 18.16
CA THR A 293 1.24 -0.88 18.71
C THR A 293 0.64 -1.70 17.59
N ILE A 294 0.81 -3.01 17.64
CA ILE A 294 0.21 -3.97 16.72
C ILE A 294 -0.89 -4.74 17.45
N SER A 295 -2.09 -4.74 16.87
CA SER A 295 -3.26 -5.46 17.40
C SER A 295 -3.86 -6.34 16.29
N PRO A 296 -4.01 -7.66 16.52
CA PRO A 296 -4.65 -8.55 15.56
C PRO A 296 -6.08 -8.13 15.25
N THR A 297 -6.42 -8.15 13.97
CA THR A 297 -7.78 -7.89 13.47
C THR A 297 -8.41 -9.18 12.94
N ALA A 298 -7.61 -10.11 12.42
CA ALA A 298 -8.01 -11.48 12.09
C ALA A 298 -6.78 -12.38 12.03
N ARG A 299 -6.95 -13.69 12.20
CA ARG A 299 -5.84 -14.65 12.14
C ARG A 299 -6.30 -16.02 11.67
N GLY A 300 -5.40 -16.76 11.04
CA GLY A 300 -5.53 -18.19 10.79
C GLY A 300 -4.27 -18.93 11.24
N ALA A 301 -4.11 -20.19 10.83
CA ALA A 301 -3.00 -21.02 11.29
C ALA A 301 -1.62 -20.46 10.91
N ASN A 302 -1.51 -19.87 9.72
CA ASN A 302 -0.23 -19.44 9.14
C ASN A 302 -0.28 -18.02 8.55
N TRP A 303 -1.27 -17.22 8.95
CA TRP A 303 -1.43 -15.84 8.53
C TRP A 303 -2.08 -14.99 9.62
N LEU A 304 -1.82 -13.70 9.57
CA LEU A 304 -2.29 -12.69 10.49
C LEU A 304 -2.63 -11.41 9.71
N ARG A 305 -3.76 -10.81 10.05
CA ARG A 305 -4.09 -9.42 9.74
C ARG A 305 -4.06 -8.61 11.03
N PHE A 306 -3.51 -7.41 10.98
CA PHE A 306 -3.39 -6.55 12.15
C PHE A 306 -3.56 -5.07 11.81
N SER A 307 -3.96 -4.30 12.80
CA SER A 307 -3.84 -2.85 12.81
C SER A 307 -2.51 -2.47 13.46
N ALA A 308 -1.85 -1.46 12.91
CA ALA A 308 -0.61 -0.88 13.41
C ALA A 308 -0.87 0.60 13.74
N ALA A 309 -0.93 0.93 15.02
CA ALA A 309 -1.10 2.29 15.51
C ALA A 309 0.26 2.85 15.94
N SER A 310 0.68 3.96 15.32
CA SER A 310 1.93 4.64 15.65
C SER A 310 1.66 5.97 16.35
N THR A 311 2.42 6.25 17.40
CA THR A 311 2.45 7.56 18.07
C THR A 311 3.86 8.10 18.03
N LEU A 312 4.01 9.31 17.53
CA LEU A 312 5.28 10.01 17.43
C LEU A 312 5.24 11.28 18.28
N GLN A 313 6.22 11.41 19.18
CA GLN A 313 6.32 12.55 20.08
C GLN A 313 6.65 13.83 19.31
N THR A 314 6.00 14.91 19.69
CA THR A 314 6.19 16.26 19.14
C THR A 314 6.83 17.18 20.19
N PRO A 315 7.35 18.36 19.79
CA PRO A 315 7.85 19.35 20.73
C PRO A 315 6.80 19.75 21.80
N PRO A 316 7.24 20.23 22.97
CA PRO A 316 6.35 20.69 24.03
C PRO A 316 5.32 21.70 23.52
N GLY A 317 4.05 21.54 23.93
CA GLY A 317 2.95 22.40 23.50
C GLY A 317 2.26 21.97 22.20
N MET A 318 2.76 20.94 21.50
CA MET A 318 2.11 20.36 20.32
C MET A 318 1.56 18.96 20.62
N PRO A 319 0.36 18.61 20.12
CA PRO A 319 -0.18 17.26 20.27
C PRO A 319 0.67 16.22 19.51
N PRO A 320 0.77 14.98 20.01
CA PRO A 320 1.55 13.94 19.34
C PRO A 320 0.96 13.62 17.97
N GLU A 321 1.83 13.25 17.05
CA GLU A 321 1.44 12.81 15.73
C GLU A 321 1.02 11.33 15.79
N GLN A 322 -0.20 11.05 15.34
CA GLN A 322 -0.78 9.72 15.39
C GLN A 322 -1.04 9.20 13.97
N GLY A 323 -0.67 7.94 13.75
CA GLY A 323 -0.87 7.23 12.50
C GLY A 323 -1.52 5.88 12.75
N GLN A 324 -2.31 5.42 11.78
CA GLN A 324 -2.85 4.06 11.78
C GLN A 324 -2.70 3.47 10.38
N SER A 325 -2.23 2.24 10.33
CA SER A 325 -2.15 1.46 9.10
C SER A 325 -2.64 0.03 9.34
N ASN A 326 -2.95 -0.66 8.24
CA ASN A 326 -3.24 -2.09 8.27
C ASN A 326 -2.04 -2.85 7.71
N GLY A 327 -1.73 -3.98 8.34
CA GLY A 327 -0.68 -4.87 7.90
C GLY A 327 -1.14 -6.32 7.93
N THR A 328 -0.34 -7.15 7.27
CA THR A 328 -0.52 -8.60 7.30
C THR A 328 0.83 -9.28 7.39
N SER A 329 0.82 -10.53 7.84
CA SER A 329 1.98 -11.40 7.80
C SER A 329 1.49 -12.80 7.53
N GLY A 330 2.19 -13.53 6.66
CA GLY A 330 1.99 -14.95 6.41
C GLY A 330 3.29 -15.71 6.57
N GLN A 331 3.21 -17.03 6.56
CA GLN A 331 4.37 -17.91 6.74
C GLN A 331 5.55 -17.60 5.81
N ALA A 332 5.30 -17.14 4.57
CA ALA A 332 6.33 -16.81 3.59
C ALA A 332 6.58 -15.29 3.45
N THR A 333 6.00 -14.44 4.31
CA THR A 333 6.23 -12.99 4.24
C THR A 333 7.67 -12.66 4.67
N ILE A 334 8.45 -12.07 3.76
CA ILE A 334 9.76 -11.50 4.11
C ILE A 334 9.52 -10.25 4.96
N GLY A 335 10.20 -10.12 6.10
CA GLY A 335 10.00 -8.98 7.00
C GLY A 335 8.65 -8.99 7.73
N GLY A 336 7.98 -10.14 7.79
CA GLY A 336 6.76 -10.33 8.58
C GLY A 336 7.03 -10.33 10.08
N LEU A 337 5.98 -10.42 10.90
CA LEU A 337 6.10 -10.42 12.37
C LEU A 337 6.77 -11.67 12.95
N TRP A 338 6.88 -12.74 12.17
CA TRP A 338 7.56 -13.96 12.59
C TRP A 338 8.31 -14.65 11.47
N ILE A 339 9.27 -15.47 11.88
CA ILE A 339 9.85 -16.58 11.11
C ILE A 339 9.85 -17.79 12.04
N SER A 340 9.45 -18.96 11.56
CA SER A 340 9.43 -20.17 12.41
C SER A 340 10.82 -20.44 13.01
N PRO A 341 10.95 -20.71 14.33
CA PRO A 341 12.22 -21.04 14.98
C PRO A 341 13.00 -22.16 14.28
N GLN A 342 12.28 -23.19 13.81
CA GLN A 342 12.86 -24.31 13.08
C GLN A 342 13.49 -23.89 11.76
N ALA A 343 12.95 -22.84 11.12
CA ALA A 343 13.47 -22.31 9.87
C ALA A 343 14.61 -21.31 10.11
N ILE A 344 14.53 -20.49 11.17
CA ILE A 344 15.64 -19.63 11.60
C ILE A 344 16.92 -20.42 11.79
N ALA A 345 16.83 -21.61 12.41
CA ALA A 345 17.98 -22.50 12.63
C ALA A 345 18.71 -22.95 11.35
N LYS A 346 18.07 -22.84 10.17
CA LYS A 346 18.63 -23.23 8.87
C LYS A 346 19.21 -22.06 8.08
N LEU A 347 18.95 -20.83 8.51
CA LEU A 347 19.40 -19.62 7.81
C LEU A 347 20.86 -19.32 8.15
N ARG A 348 21.59 -18.83 7.14
CA ARG A 348 23.02 -18.53 7.25
C ARG A 348 23.29 -17.08 6.89
N GLN A 349 24.20 -16.44 7.64
CA GLN A 349 24.67 -15.10 7.30
C GLN A 349 25.22 -15.08 5.86
N GLY A 350 24.88 -14.03 5.11
CA GLY A 350 25.24 -13.86 3.70
C GLY A 350 24.29 -14.56 2.72
N GLN A 351 23.30 -15.32 3.19
CA GLN A 351 22.32 -15.97 2.32
C GLN A 351 21.45 -14.92 1.63
N GLU A 352 21.54 -14.82 0.31
CA GLU A 352 20.61 -14.03 -0.50
C GLU A 352 19.25 -14.74 -0.55
N ILE A 353 18.19 -14.01 -0.24
CA ILE A 353 16.79 -14.49 -0.30
C ILE A 353 16.15 -14.03 -1.61
N GLU A 354 16.42 -12.78 -2.00
CA GLU A 354 15.80 -12.19 -3.16
C GLU A 354 16.66 -11.07 -3.75
N ARG A 355 16.63 -10.95 -5.07
CA ARG A 355 17.05 -9.76 -5.81
C ARG A 355 15.88 -9.26 -6.67
N ASN A 356 15.62 -7.96 -6.63
CA ASN A 356 14.62 -7.30 -7.44
C ASN A 356 15.29 -6.18 -8.27
N ASP A 357 15.51 -6.47 -9.54
CA ASP A 357 16.20 -5.56 -10.45
C ASP A 357 15.36 -4.33 -10.82
N LEU A 358 14.02 -4.43 -10.72
CA LEU A 358 13.11 -3.31 -11.00
C LEU A 358 13.21 -2.22 -9.92
N THR A 359 13.27 -2.64 -8.65
CA THR A 359 13.43 -1.74 -7.49
C THR A 359 14.89 -1.54 -7.10
N GLN A 360 15.82 -2.26 -7.72
CA GLN A 360 17.25 -2.28 -7.37
C GLN A 360 17.50 -2.62 -5.90
N THR A 361 16.75 -3.59 -5.38
CA THR A 361 16.85 -4.05 -3.99
C THR A 361 17.38 -5.47 -3.91
N ALA A 362 18.12 -5.75 -2.84
CA ALA A 362 18.54 -7.10 -2.48
C ALA A 362 18.11 -7.39 -1.03
N THR A 363 17.53 -8.57 -0.82
CA THR A 363 17.15 -9.07 0.50
C THR A 363 18.06 -10.23 0.86
N SER A 364 18.70 -10.15 2.02
CA SER A 364 19.60 -11.19 2.51
C SER A 364 19.60 -11.32 4.02
N VAL A 365 20.10 -12.44 4.52
CA VAL A 365 20.39 -12.65 5.94
C VAL A 365 21.70 -11.94 6.27
N THR A 366 21.64 -10.82 6.99
CA THR A 366 22.83 -10.02 7.32
C THR A 366 23.47 -10.42 8.65
N GLU A 367 22.71 -11.07 9.52
CA GLU A 367 23.18 -11.64 10.79
C GLU A 367 22.45 -12.95 11.06
N ALA A 368 23.19 -13.99 11.44
CA ALA A 368 22.64 -15.25 11.91
C ALA A 368 23.54 -15.83 13.01
N GLY A 369 23.00 -16.05 14.20
CA GLY A 369 23.73 -16.57 15.36
C GLY A 369 23.72 -15.59 16.54
N ARG A 370 24.41 -15.93 17.63
CA ARG A 370 24.49 -15.09 18.85
C ARG A 370 23.13 -14.67 19.44
N GLY A 371 22.10 -15.50 19.29
CA GLY A 371 20.76 -15.21 19.80
C GLY A 371 19.97 -14.22 18.96
N ARG A 372 20.35 -13.99 17.69
CA ARG A 372 19.64 -13.08 16.79
C ARG A 372 19.71 -13.56 15.34
N LEU A 373 18.64 -13.28 14.59
CA LEU A 373 18.64 -13.33 13.13
C LEU A 373 18.28 -11.94 12.61
N VAL A 374 18.99 -11.42 11.61
CA VAL A 374 18.62 -10.19 10.92
C VAL A 374 18.49 -10.45 9.43
N ILE A 375 17.33 -10.10 8.89
CA ILE A 375 17.10 -10.04 7.45
C ILE A 375 17.07 -8.57 7.05
N SER A 376 17.88 -8.22 6.06
CA SER A 376 17.95 -6.86 5.55
C SER A 376 17.49 -6.81 4.10
N GLU A 377 16.64 -5.84 3.79
CA GLU A 377 16.45 -5.37 2.42
C GLU A 377 17.26 -4.09 2.23
N VAL A 378 18.12 -4.05 1.22
CA VAL A 378 18.97 -2.91 0.92
C VAL A 378 18.67 -2.42 -0.49
N GLY A 379 18.31 -1.14 -0.60
CA GLY A 379 18.23 -0.39 -1.85
C GLY A 379 19.21 0.78 -1.85
N ARG A 380 19.27 1.54 -2.94
CA ARG A 380 20.21 2.67 -3.07
C ARG A 380 19.90 3.82 -2.10
N LEU A 381 18.63 4.06 -1.81
CA LEU A 381 18.17 5.17 -0.98
C LEU A 381 17.50 4.71 0.31
N HIS A 382 17.46 3.40 0.59
CA HIS A 382 16.83 2.88 1.78
C HIS A 382 17.45 1.59 2.27
N ARG A 383 17.21 1.29 3.54
CA ARG A 383 17.53 0.00 4.18
C ARG A 383 16.42 -0.36 5.15
N LEU A 384 15.97 -1.61 5.11
CA LEU A 384 15.05 -2.20 6.08
C LEU A 384 15.78 -3.32 6.78
N ASP A 385 15.79 -3.33 8.12
CA ASP A 385 16.32 -4.44 8.91
C ASP A 385 15.20 -5.01 9.79
N PHE A 386 15.00 -6.32 9.68
CA PHE A 386 14.05 -7.10 10.48
C PHE A 386 14.83 -8.07 11.35
N ALA A 387 14.83 -7.85 12.66
CA ALA A 387 15.52 -8.70 13.61
C ALA A 387 14.55 -9.64 14.30
N TYR A 388 14.90 -10.92 14.39
CA TYR A 388 14.09 -11.97 15.00
C TYR A 388 14.82 -12.61 16.17
N ASP A 389 14.06 -12.96 17.21
CA ASP A 389 14.50 -13.85 18.27
C ASP A 389 14.49 -15.31 17.76
N PRO A 390 15.62 -16.04 17.77
CA PRO A 390 15.67 -17.41 17.26
C PRO A 390 14.84 -18.42 18.04
N ALA A 391 14.55 -18.17 19.34
CA ALA A 391 13.82 -19.11 20.17
C ALA A 391 12.30 -19.07 19.92
N SER A 392 11.72 -17.86 19.90
CA SER A 392 10.29 -17.65 19.67
C SER A 392 9.94 -17.43 18.20
N GLY A 393 10.90 -17.00 17.38
CA GLY A 393 10.67 -16.62 16.00
C GLY A 393 10.06 -15.22 15.83
N MET A 394 9.90 -14.46 16.92
CA MET A 394 9.26 -13.15 16.93
C MET A 394 10.17 -12.04 16.41
N LEU A 395 9.60 -11.11 15.66
CA LEU A 395 10.26 -9.86 15.28
C LEU A 395 10.53 -9.01 16.53
N THR A 396 11.80 -8.85 16.90
CA THR A 396 12.25 -8.10 18.08
C THR A 396 12.70 -6.68 17.77
N SER A 397 13.04 -6.37 16.52
CA SER A 397 13.39 -5.00 16.13
C SER A 397 13.13 -4.76 14.65
N LEU A 398 12.70 -3.53 14.34
CA LEU A 398 12.53 -3.00 13.00
C LEU A 398 13.38 -1.75 12.87
N THR A 399 14.25 -1.71 11.87
CA THR A 399 14.92 -0.48 11.45
C THR A 399 14.52 -0.13 10.03
N THR A 400 14.17 1.13 9.79
CA THR A 400 13.97 1.68 8.44
C THR A 400 14.83 2.91 8.30
N VAL A 401 15.71 2.93 7.31
CA VAL A 401 16.49 4.09 6.90
C VAL A 401 16.03 4.50 5.52
N GLN A 402 15.71 5.77 5.33
CA GLN A 402 15.32 6.36 4.05
C GLN A 402 16.10 7.66 3.82
N GLN A 403 16.64 7.82 2.62
CA GLN A 403 17.25 9.06 2.16
C GLN A 403 16.25 9.82 1.30
N ILE A 404 15.97 11.07 1.70
CA ILE A 404 15.03 11.97 1.02
C ILE A 404 15.75 13.28 0.73
N GLY A 405 16.16 13.48 -0.53
CA GLY A 405 17.00 14.61 -0.91
C GLY A 405 18.33 14.60 -0.14
N LEU A 406 18.59 15.68 0.60
CA LEU A 406 19.76 15.82 1.48
C LEU A 406 19.51 15.32 2.92
N GLY A 407 18.28 14.90 3.21
CA GLY A 407 17.89 14.39 4.52
C GLY A 407 17.92 12.88 4.62
N ARG A 408 18.07 12.37 5.83
CA ARG A 408 17.91 10.96 6.16
C ARG A 408 16.94 10.80 7.31
N ILE A 409 15.93 9.95 7.13
CA ILE A 409 14.99 9.57 8.18
C ILE A 409 15.31 8.13 8.60
N THR A 410 15.44 7.91 9.90
CA THR A 410 15.66 6.60 10.50
C THR A 410 14.57 6.33 11.51
N HIS A 411 13.85 5.22 11.37
CA HIS A 411 13.02 4.66 12.43
C HIS A 411 13.78 3.48 13.03
N ASN A 412 13.98 3.49 14.34
CA ASN A 412 14.54 2.35 15.08
C ASN A 412 13.55 1.97 16.17
N LEU A 413 12.95 0.80 16.03
CA LEU A 413 11.94 0.28 16.95
C LEU A 413 12.40 -1.07 17.51
N ARG A 414 12.18 -1.28 18.80
CA ARG A 414 12.48 -2.53 19.51
C ARG A 414 11.27 -3.00 20.29
N LEU A 415 11.11 -4.31 20.37
CA LEU A 415 10.04 -4.94 21.12
C LEU A 415 10.12 -4.50 22.59
N ALA A 416 9.07 -3.85 23.07
CA ALA A 416 8.92 -3.41 24.44
C ALA A 416 8.00 -4.34 25.25
N GLY A 417 7.08 -5.04 24.58
CA GLY A 417 6.23 -6.02 25.24
C GLY A 417 5.26 -6.75 24.31
N GLN A 418 4.75 -7.87 24.81
CA GLN A 418 3.71 -8.69 24.21
C GLN A 418 2.68 -9.03 25.29
N GLN A 419 1.40 -8.89 24.97
CA GLN A 419 0.27 -9.24 25.84
C GLN A 419 -0.65 -10.24 25.15
#